data_AF-A0A661KYK1-F1
#
_entry.id   AF-A0A661KYK1-F1
#
_cell.length_a   1.000
_cell.length_b   1.000
_cell.length_c   1.000
_cell.angle_alpha   90.00
_cell.angle_beta   90.00
_cell.angle_gamma   90.00
#
_symmetry.space_group_name_H-M   'P 1'
#
loop_
_entity.id
_entity.type
_entity.pdbx_description
1 polymer ?
#
loop_
_entity_poly.entity_id
_entity_poly.type
_entity_poly.pdbx_seq_one_letter_code
_entity_poly.pdbx_strand_id
1 'polypeptide(L)'
;MRITQGIIHRNFLTNLNTITNKINKKFEQISSGKRIVRPSDDPVSGSKIMKFKDQRARSDQYKRNIDVAIGWLKMTESAFNSMEDVIKRLEEIAI
;
A
#
# COMPACT_ATOMS: atom_id res chain seq x y z
N MET A 1 -37.76 -10.62 -39.96
CA MET A 1 -37.89 -10.42 -38.49
C MET A 1 -38.63 -9.11 -38.23
N ARG A 2 -39.64 -9.11 -37.35
CA ARG A 2 -40.45 -7.90 -37.06
C ARG A 2 -39.92 -7.25 -35.78
N ILE A 3 -39.34 -6.06 -35.89
CA ILE A 3 -38.93 -5.26 -34.73
C ILE A 3 -40.20 -4.59 -34.18
N THR A 4 -40.60 -4.93 -32.97
CA THR A 4 -41.77 -4.34 -32.30
C THR A 4 -41.35 -3.11 -31.50
N GLN A 5 -42.27 -2.17 -31.29
CA GLN A 5 -42.02 -0.98 -30.45
C GLN A 5 -41.57 -1.36 -29.03
N GLY A 6 -42.01 -2.51 -28.51
CA GLY A 6 -41.55 -3.05 -27.22
C GLY A 6 -40.07 -3.46 -27.21
N ILE A 7 -39.53 -3.96 -28.33
CA ILE A 7 -38.09 -4.27 -28.47
C ILE A 7 -37.27 -2.98 -28.50
N ILE A 8 -37.75 -1.94 -29.20
CA ILE A 8 -37.09 -0.63 -29.27
C ILE A 8 -37.03 0.02 -27.89
N HIS A 9 -38.15 0.04 -27.16
CA HIS A 9 -38.21 0.59 -25.82
C HIS A 9 -37.31 -0.16 -24.82
N ARG A 10 -37.29 -1.50 -24.89
CA ARG A 10 -36.41 -2.31 -24.04
C ARG A 10 -34.93 -2.05 -24.33
N ASN A 11 -34.54 -1.99 -25.60
CA ASN A 11 -33.16 -1.66 -25.98
C ASN A 11 -32.75 -0.25 -25.52
N PHE A 12 -33.66 0.71 -25.60
CA PHE A 12 -33.44 2.07 -25.09
C PHE A 12 -33.19 2.07 -23.57
N LEU A 13 -34.02 1.37 -22.79
CA LEU A 13 -33.83 1.24 -21.34
C LEU A 13 -32.52 0.53 -20.98
N THR A 14 -32.16 -0.54 -21.70
CA THR A 14 -30.87 -1.24 -21.49
C THR A 14 -29.68 -0.33 -21.80
N ASN A 15 -29.76 0.47 -22.87
CA ASN A 15 -28.74 1.46 -23.21
C ASN A 15 -28.64 2.55 -22.14
N LEU A 16 -29.75 3.10 -21.66
CA LEU A 16 -29.75 4.08 -20.57
C LEU A 16 -29.09 3.53 -19.31
N ASN A 17 -29.48 2.32 -18.88
CA ASN A 17 -28.87 1.67 -17.71
C ASN A 17 -27.35 1.47 -17.90
N THR A 18 -26.93 1.09 -19.10
CA THR A 18 -25.49 0.94 -19.43
C THR A 18 -24.75 2.27 -19.35
N ILE A 19 -25.35 3.36 -19.83
CA ILE A 19 -24.76 4.70 -19.77
C ILE A 19 -24.68 5.19 -18.32
N THR A 20 -25.74 5.05 -17.53
CA THR A 20 -25.77 5.43 -16.11
C THR A 20 -24.68 4.70 -15.33
N ASN A 21 -24.50 3.41 -15.56
CA ASN A 21 -23.44 2.62 -14.92
C ASN A 21 -22.03 3.10 -15.31
N LYS A 22 -21.82 3.48 -16.59
CA LYS A 22 -20.54 4.05 -17.05
C LYS A 22 -20.26 5.42 -16.40
N ILE A 23 -21.29 6.25 -16.24
CA ILE A 23 -21.18 7.56 -15.58
C ILE A 23 -20.81 7.38 -14.11
N ASN A 24 -21.49 6.50 -13.38
CA ASN A 24 -21.20 6.21 -11.97
C ASN A 24 -19.76 5.73 -11.78
N LYS A 25 -19.27 4.85 -12.65
CA LYS A 25 -17.88 4.38 -12.62
C LYS A 25 -16.87 5.51 -12.85
N LYS A 26 -17.15 6.45 -13.76
CA LYS A 26 -16.29 7.62 -13.97
C LYS A 26 -16.30 8.55 -12.77
N PHE A 27 -17.45 8.79 -12.13
CA PHE A 27 -17.51 9.55 -10.89
C PHE A 27 -16.72 8.88 -9.76
N GLU A 28 -16.76 7.56 -9.64
CA GLU A 28 -15.93 6.79 -8.68
C GLU A 28 -14.42 6.97 -8.96
N GLN A 29 -14.01 6.96 -10.23
CA GLN A 29 -12.61 7.22 -10.63
C GLN A 29 -12.18 8.66 -10.34
N ILE A 30 -13.04 9.65 -10.59
CA ILE A 30 -12.77 11.06 -10.31
C ILE A 30 -12.67 11.30 -8.81
N SER A 31 -13.63 10.79 -8.03
CA SER A 31 -13.66 10.94 -6.56
C SER A 31 -12.47 10.25 -5.89
N SER A 32 -12.08 9.06 -6.35
CA SER A 32 -10.93 8.33 -5.80
C SER A 32 -9.57 8.82 -6.31
N GLY A 33 -9.55 9.59 -7.41
CA GLY A 33 -8.34 9.97 -8.13
C GLY A 33 -7.57 8.78 -8.74
N LYS A 34 -8.15 7.57 -8.71
CA LYS A 34 -7.49 6.34 -9.17
C LYS A 34 -8.12 5.88 -10.47
N ARG A 35 -7.26 5.66 -11.46
CA ARG A 35 -7.67 5.08 -12.76
C ARG A 35 -8.24 3.66 -12.59
N ILE A 36 -7.67 2.87 -11.67
CA ILE A 36 -8.10 1.51 -11.36
C ILE A 36 -8.56 1.50 -9.91
N VAL A 37 -9.88 1.41 -9.72
CA VAL A 37 -10.50 1.37 -8.40
C VAL A 37 -10.65 -0.08 -7.95
N ARG A 38 -11.11 -0.95 -8.86
CA ARG A 38 -11.32 -2.37 -8.61
C ARG A 38 -10.36 -3.21 -9.44
N PRO A 39 -9.77 -4.29 -8.88
CA PRO A 39 -8.98 -5.24 -9.66
C PRO A 39 -9.75 -5.86 -10.83
N SER A 40 -11.08 -5.90 -10.76
CA SER A 40 -11.96 -6.35 -11.84
C SER A 40 -12.01 -5.42 -13.06
N ASP A 41 -11.60 -4.15 -12.91
CA ASP A 41 -11.63 -3.17 -14.01
C ASP A 41 -10.53 -3.43 -15.04
N ASP A 42 -9.38 -3.90 -14.57
CA ASP A 42 -8.26 -4.38 -15.37
C ASP A 42 -7.46 -5.38 -14.52
N PRO A 43 -7.68 -6.70 -14.69
CA PRO A 43 -7.01 -7.71 -13.86
C PRO A 43 -5.50 -7.76 -14.10
N VAL A 44 -5.03 -7.40 -15.30
CA VAL A 44 -3.60 -7.40 -15.64
C VAL A 44 -2.90 -6.26 -14.91
N SER A 45 -3.39 -5.03 -15.06
CA SER A 45 -2.82 -3.88 -14.35
C SER A 45 -3.08 -3.95 -12.83
N GLY A 46 -4.23 -4.48 -12.42
CA GLY A 46 -4.60 -4.70 -11.03
C GLY A 46 -3.62 -5.65 -10.32
N SER A 47 -3.23 -6.74 -10.97
CA SER A 47 -2.23 -7.68 -10.41
C SER A 47 -0.86 -7.02 -10.22
N LYS A 48 -0.41 -6.19 -11.18
CA LYS A 48 0.83 -5.42 -11.08
C LYS A 48 0.77 -4.42 -9.91
N ILE A 49 -0.33 -3.67 -9.79
CA ILE A 49 -0.53 -2.74 -8.67
C ILE A 49 -0.50 -3.48 -7.33
N MET A 50 -1.11 -4.65 -7.25
CA MET A 50 -1.09 -5.46 -6.03
C MET A 50 0.34 -5.91 -5.69
N LYS A 51 1.11 -6.38 -6.67
CA LYS A 51 2.53 -6.74 -6.48
C LYS A 51 3.35 -5.55 -5.99
N PHE A 52 3.13 -4.36 -6.54
CA PHE A 52 3.83 -3.15 -6.09
C PHE A 52 3.43 -2.74 -4.67
N LYS A 53 2.16 -2.86 -4.29
CA LYS A 53 1.71 -2.62 -2.90
C LYS A 53 2.38 -3.58 -1.93
N ASP A 54 2.45 -4.85 -2.29
CA ASP A 54 3.09 -5.90 -1.49
C ASP A 54 4.61 -5.67 -1.37
N GLN A 55 5.29 -5.30 -2.45
CA GLN A 55 6.69 -4.87 -2.42
C GLN A 55 6.93 -3.66 -1.51
N ARG A 56 6.05 -2.65 -1.57
CA ARG A 56 6.12 -1.48 -0.69
C ARG A 56 5.95 -1.89 0.78
N ALA A 57 4.95 -2.71 1.08
CA ALA A 57 4.71 -3.19 2.44
C ALA A 57 5.91 -3.96 3.01
N ARG A 58 6.55 -4.82 2.20
CA ARG A 58 7.81 -5.49 2.57
C ARG A 58 8.94 -4.50 2.80
N SER A 59 9.11 -3.51 1.93
CA SER A 59 10.12 -2.46 2.11
C SER A 59 9.93 -1.67 3.40
N ASP A 60 8.67 -1.32 3.73
CA ASP A 60 8.34 -0.62 4.97
C ASP A 60 8.63 -1.49 6.20
N GLN A 61 8.39 -2.80 6.12
CA GLN A 61 8.78 -3.75 7.17
C GLN A 61 10.30 -3.82 7.33
N TYR A 62 11.06 -3.88 6.24
CA TYR A 62 12.53 -3.87 6.31
C TYR A 62 13.05 -2.59 6.95
N LYS A 63 12.47 -1.43 6.61
CA LYS A 63 12.82 -0.18 7.26
C LYS A 63 12.58 -0.23 8.78
N ARG A 64 11.41 -0.71 9.22
CA ARG A 64 11.12 -0.91 10.65
C ARG A 64 12.12 -1.85 11.33
N ASN A 65 12.48 -2.95 10.67
CA ASN A 65 13.45 -3.90 11.22
C ASN A 65 14.84 -3.26 11.36
N ILE A 66 15.26 -2.45 10.39
CA ILE A 66 16.52 -1.69 10.46
C ILE A 66 16.48 -0.69 11.61
N ASP A 67 15.39 0.06 11.77
CA ASP A 67 15.24 1.03 12.86
C ASP A 67 15.34 0.35 14.24
N VAL A 68 14.72 -0.83 14.38
CA VAL A 68 14.84 -1.66 15.58
C VAL A 68 16.28 -2.12 15.79
N ALA A 69 16.95 -2.64 14.77
CA ALA A 69 18.33 -3.09 14.87
C ALA A 69 19.29 -1.95 15.28
N ILE A 70 19.10 -0.75 14.74
CA ILE A 70 19.85 0.45 15.14
C ILE A 70 19.60 0.78 16.62
N GLY A 71 18.35 0.66 17.09
CA GLY A 71 18.02 0.84 18.51
C GLY A 71 18.78 -0.13 19.42
N TRP A 72 18.85 -1.41 19.05
CA TRP A 72 19.60 -2.43 19.77
C TRP A 72 21.11 -2.16 19.77
N LEU A 73 21.66 -1.72 18.64
CA LEU A 73 23.07 -1.36 18.53
C LEU A 73 23.42 -0.18 19.46
N LYS A 74 22.60 0.88 19.47
CA LYS A 74 22.79 2.03 20.36
C LYS A 74 22.72 1.66 21.85
N MET A 75 21.79 0.79 22.21
CA MET A 75 21.69 0.30 23.60
C MET A 75 22.95 -0.49 23.99
N THR A 76 23.44 -1.33 23.08
CA THR A 76 24.65 -2.12 23.28
C THR A 76 25.88 -1.23 23.40
N GLU A 77 26.02 -0.24 22.53
CA GLU A 77 27.08 0.78 22.59
C GLU A 77 27.06 1.56 23.91
N SER A 78 25.87 1.98 24.36
CA SER A 78 25.73 2.64 25.66
C SER A 78 26.19 1.75 26.82
N ALA A 79 25.87 0.45 26.78
CA ALA A 79 26.32 -0.49 27.79
C ALA A 79 27.84 -0.69 27.77
N PHE A 80 28.46 -0.76 26.58
CA PHE A 80 29.91 -0.82 26.44
C PHE A 80 30.60 0.44 26.95
N ASN A 81 30.06 1.63 26.68
CA ASN A 81 30.61 2.88 27.21
C ASN A 81 30.59 2.90 28.75
N SER A 82 29.50 2.45 29.37
CA SER A 82 29.44 2.30 30.83
C SER A 82 30.46 1.29 31.37
N MET A 83 30.70 0.19 30.64
CA MET A 83 31.72 -0.79 31.01
C MET A 83 33.14 -0.20 30.90
N GLU A 84 33.41 0.59 29.87
CA GLU A 84 34.69 1.30 29.69
C GLU A 84 34.95 2.28 30.85
N ASP A 85 33.94 3.03 31.28
CA ASP A 85 34.05 3.94 32.43
C ASP A 85 34.37 3.20 33.73
N VAL A 86 33.79 2.01 33.93
CA VAL A 86 34.09 1.16 35.09
C VAL A 86 35.53 0.65 35.03
N ILE A 87 36.01 0.22 33.86
CA ILE A 87 37.39 -0.24 33.69
C ILE A 87 38.38 0.89 33.96
N LYS A 88 38.14 2.09 33.43
CA LYS A 88 38.97 3.28 33.69
C LYS A 88 39.07 3.60 35.19
N ARG A 89 37.95 3.54 35.91
CA ARG A 89 37.95 3.73 37.37
C ARG A 89 38.75 2.65 38.11
N LEU A 90 38.69 1.40 37.66
CA LEU A 90 39.49 0.33 38.26
C LEU A 90 40.99 0.58 38.05
N GLU A 91 41.39 1.05 36.87
CA GLU A 91 42.78 1.45 36.59
C GLU A 91 43.24 2.63 37.44
N GLU A 92 42.40 3.66 37.64
CA GLU A 92 42.70 4.81 38.50
C GLU A 92 42.92 4.43 39.97
N ILE A 93 42.22 3.41 40.47
CA ILE A 93 42.34 2.97 41.88
C ILE A 93 43.51 1.98 42.07
N ALA A 94 43.94 1.30 41.00
CA ALA A 94 45.03 0.34 41.06
C ALA A 94 46.43 0.98 41.02
N ILE A 95 46.54 2.24 40.58
CA ILE A 95 47.77 3.05 40.52
C ILE A 95 47.87 3.91 41.78
#